data_AF-A0A8B9V2M4-F1
#
_entry.id   AF-A0A8B9V2M4-F1
#
_cell.length_a   1.000
_cell.length_b   1.000
_cell.length_c   1.000
_cell.angle_alpha   90.00
_cell.angle_beta   90.00
_cell.angle_gamma   90.00
#
_symmetry.space_group_name_H-M   'P 1'
#
loop_
_entity.id
_entity.type
_entity.pdbx_description
1 polymer ?
#
loop_
_entity_poly.entity_id
_entity_poly.type
_entity_poly.pdbx_seq_one_letter_code
_entity_poly.pdbx_strand_id
1 'polypeptide(L)'
;VERASIRDYIKESENIASLHTQITACDTILERMEQMLGAFQSALSSISCEIRTLQEHSVAMNLRLRNRRAVRRQLGQLLDELVVPATMISTILEAPVTEPEFLEQLHELNGKINSVKEQAFRETVACADVQHILEKLKIKAVTKIREFVLQKIYSFRKPMTNYQIPQNALLKYRFFYQFLLGNERAAAQELREQYVDTMSKIYLSYFKSYTSRLMKIQYEEVAEKDDLMGVEDTAKKDILLPPSLKNRNTVFTLGNRGAVIGAAELEGPIIVPHAAQKSDVRYPFESLFRSQHYALLDNGCREYLFLCDFFMVAGPSAQDLFNAVMGKTLAMFLKHMEGYVCDCYDGIAVFLCIHIVLRFKAIMAKRNIPAVDNAWASSTRGPTT
;
A
#
# COMPACT_ATOMS: atom_id res chain seq x y z
N VAL A 1 109.05 -7.81 -79.09
CA VAL A 1 108.28 -7.42 -77.89
C VAL A 1 106.83 -7.88 -78.02
N GLU A 2 106.12 -7.50 -79.09
CA GLU A 2 104.72 -7.94 -79.35
C GLU A 2 104.51 -9.46 -79.38
N ARG A 3 105.38 -10.24 -80.04
CA ARG A 3 105.28 -11.71 -80.04
C ARG A 3 105.54 -12.38 -78.68
N ALA A 4 106.18 -11.67 -77.74
CA ALA A 4 106.42 -12.16 -76.38
C ALA A 4 105.23 -11.80 -75.47
N SER A 5 104.73 -10.57 -75.56
CA SER A 5 103.54 -10.13 -74.82
C SER A 5 102.25 -10.82 -75.28
N ILE A 6 102.12 -11.19 -76.57
CA ILE A 6 101.03 -12.06 -77.05
C ILE A 6 101.13 -13.46 -76.43
N ARG A 7 102.34 -13.97 -76.25
CA ARG A 7 102.58 -15.32 -75.69
C ARG A 7 102.29 -15.35 -74.18
N ASP A 8 102.62 -14.27 -73.47
CA ASP A 8 102.24 -14.08 -72.06
C ASP A 8 100.74 -13.84 -71.92
N TYR A 9 100.09 -13.09 -72.82
CA TYR A 9 98.62 -12.95 -72.83
C TYR A 9 97.91 -14.28 -73.14
N ILE A 10 98.48 -15.12 -74.01
CA ILE A 10 97.95 -16.47 -74.29
C ILE A 10 98.14 -17.39 -73.08
N LYS A 11 99.28 -17.30 -72.38
CA LYS A 11 99.50 -18.04 -71.13
C LYS A 11 98.56 -17.59 -70.02
N GLU A 12 98.39 -16.28 -69.86
CA GLU A 12 97.46 -15.72 -68.86
C GLU A 12 96.00 -15.79 -69.33
N SER A 13 95.73 -16.09 -70.61
CA SER A 13 94.37 -16.23 -71.14
C SER A 13 93.62 -17.39 -70.52
N GLU A 14 94.30 -18.50 -70.18
CA GLU A 14 93.69 -19.60 -69.44
C GLU A 14 93.32 -19.18 -68.02
N ASN A 15 94.18 -18.41 -67.34
CA ASN A 15 93.89 -17.86 -66.01
C ASN A 15 92.74 -16.84 -66.05
N ILE A 16 92.72 -15.94 -67.04
CA ILE A 16 91.65 -14.94 -67.23
C ILE A 16 90.34 -15.63 -67.64
N ALA A 17 90.39 -16.66 -68.50
CA ALA A 17 89.22 -17.46 -68.87
C ALA A 17 88.67 -18.24 -67.67
N SER A 18 89.54 -18.83 -66.85
CA SER A 18 89.20 -19.48 -65.56
C SER A 18 88.57 -18.48 -64.58
N LEU A 19 89.16 -17.29 -64.42
CA LEU A 19 88.61 -16.25 -63.56
C LEU A 19 87.26 -15.77 -64.07
N HIS A 20 87.10 -15.61 -65.39
CA HIS A 20 85.82 -15.26 -66.00
C HIS A 20 84.78 -16.36 -65.79
N THR A 21 85.15 -17.65 -65.86
CA THR A 21 84.24 -18.76 -65.56
C THR A 21 83.85 -18.79 -64.09
N GLN A 22 84.78 -18.48 -63.18
CA GLN A 22 84.49 -18.36 -61.75
C GLN A 22 83.60 -17.14 -61.44
N ILE A 23 83.84 -15.99 -62.08
CA ILE A 23 82.99 -14.79 -61.93
C ILE A 23 81.59 -15.06 -62.47
N THR A 24 81.46 -15.69 -63.65
CA THR A 24 80.12 -16.10 -64.16
C THR A 24 79.45 -17.15 -63.28
N ALA A 25 80.22 -18.05 -62.65
CA ALA A 25 79.68 -18.98 -61.65
C ALA A 25 79.21 -18.25 -60.38
N CYS A 26 79.94 -17.24 -59.91
CA CYS A 26 79.51 -16.39 -58.80
C CYS A 26 78.29 -15.55 -59.16
N ASP A 27 78.22 -14.97 -60.35
CA ASP A 27 77.08 -14.19 -60.83
C ASP A 27 75.83 -15.06 -60.95
N THR A 28 75.95 -16.27 -61.46
CA THR A 28 74.80 -17.21 -61.51
C THR A 28 74.34 -17.65 -60.12
N ILE A 29 75.23 -17.77 -59.15
CA ILE A 29 74.86 -18.03 -57.74
C ILE A 29 74.17 -16.79 -57.14
N LEU A 30 74.69 -15.59 -57.38
CA LEU A 30 74.12 -14.33 -56.90
C LEU A 30 72.74 -14.07 -57.51
N GLU A 31 72.57 -14.28 -58.81
CA GLU A 31 71.29 -14.19 -59.51
C GLU A 31 70.27 -15.18 -58.93
N ARG A 32 70.72 -16.40 -58.59
CA ARG A 32 69.87 -17.41 -57.95
C ARG A 32 69.49 -17.04 -56.51
N MET A 33 70.39 -16.42 -55.75
CA MET A 33 70.08 -15.87 -54.42
C MET A 33 69.14 -14.67 -54.52
N GLU A 34 69.31 -13.80 -55.50
CA GLU A 34 68.44 -12.65 -55.75
C GLU A 34 67.02 -13.11 -56.10
N GLN A 35 66.88 -14.08 -57.02
CA GLN A 35 65.58 -14.68 -57.34
C GLN A 35 64.92 -15.32 -56.12
N MET A 36 65.69 -16.03 -55.28
CA MET A 36 65.17 -16.65 -54.06
C MET A 36 64.72 -15.59 -53.04
N LEU A 37 65.50 -14.53 -52.84
CA LEU A 37 65.17 -13.43 -51.92
C LEU A 37 63.97 -12.62 -52.45
N GLY A 38 63.89 -12.36 -53.75
CA GLY A 38 62.74 -11.71 -54.39
C GLY A 38 61.46 -12.54 -54.27
N ALA A 39 61.56 -13.87 -54.41
CA ALA A 39 60.44 -14.78 -54.14
C ALA A 39 60.04 -14.79 -52.66
N PHE A 40 61.00 -14.76 -51.73
CA PHE A 40 60.71 -14.65 -50.30
C PHE A 40 60.05 -13.31 -49.93
N GLN A 41 60.53 -12.21 -50.50
CA GLN A 41 59.96 -10.88 -50.29
C GLN A 41 58.52 -10.81 -50.81
N SER A 42 58.26 -11.34 -52.02
CA SER A 42 56.92 -11.34 -52.58
C SER A 42 55.97 -12.22 -51.76
N ALA A 43 56.42 -13.39 -51.28
CA ALA A 43 55.66 -14.24 -50.39
C ALA A 43 55.34 -13.56 -49.05
N LEU A 44 56.32 -12.89 -48.41
CA LEU A 44 56.10 -12.13 -47.17
C LEU A 44 55.14 -10.96 -47.39
N SER A 45 55.23 -10.28 -48.53
CA SER A 45 54.30 -9.19 -48.88
C SER A 45 52.89 -9.71 -49.12
N SER A 46 52.73 -10.87 -49.77
CA SER A 46 51.43 -11.53 -49.94
C SER A 46 50.82 -11.91 -48.60
N ILE A 47 51.59 -12.61 -47.75
CA ILE A 47 51.15 -13.03 -46.42
C ILE A 47 50.80 -11.81 -45.56
N SER A 48 51.59 -10.74 -45.61
CA SER A 48 51.30 -9.51 -44.85
C SER A 48 50.04 -8.80 -45.35
N CYS A 49 49.75 -8.88 -46.65
CA CYS A 49 48.51 -8.37 -47.23
C CYS A 49 47.31 -9.22 -46.76
N GLU A 50 47.43 -10.54 -46.81
CA GLU A 50 46.42 -11.49 -46.33
C GLU A 50 46.14 -11.31 -44.83
N ILE A 51 47.18 -11.16 -44.00
CA ILE A 51 47.01 -10.90 -42.56
C ILE A 51 46.24 -9.59 -42.34
N ARG A 52 46.56 -8.56 -43.13
CA ARG A 52 45.89 -7.26 -43.01
C ARG A 52 44.42 -7.34 -43.42
N THR A 53 44.10 -7.99 -44.55
CA THR A 53 42.72 -8.16 -44.98
C THR A 53 41.92 -9.00 -43.99
N LEU A 54 42.52 -10.04 -43.41
CA LEU A 54 41.90 -10.87 -42.38
C LEU A 54 41.67 -10.07 -41.08
N GLN A 55 42.61 -9.22 -40.71
CA GLN A 55 42.49 -8.32 -39.57
C GLN A 55 41.38 -7.28 -39.77
N GLU A 56 41.30 -6.65 -40.96
CA GLU A 56 40.22 -5.73 -41.33
C GLU A 56 38.86 -6.43 -41.30
N HIS A 57 38.77 -7.66 -41.83
CA HIS A 57 37.56 -8.48 -41.76
C HIS A 57 37.15 -8.81 -40.32
N SER A 58 38.11 -9.16 -39.46
CA SER A 58 37.86 -9.45 -38.05
C SER A 58 37.33 -8.23 -37.30
N VAL A 59 37.90 -7.05 -37.53
CA VAL A 59 37.42 -5.80 -36.94
C VAL A 59 36.00 -5.46 -37.43
N ALA A 60 35.75 -5.56 -38.74
CA ALA A 60 34.43 -5.31 -39.31
C ALA A 60 33.38 -6.29 -38.78
N MET A 61 33.72 -7.57 -38.63
CA MET A 61 32.84 -8.59 -38.06
C MET A 61 32.53 -8.32 -36.59
N ASN A 62 33.53 -7.94 -35.79
CA ASN A 62 33.34 -7.56 -34.39
C ASN A 62 32.44 -6.33 -34.24
N LEU A 63 32.58 -5.32 -35.11
CA LEU A 63 31.72 -4.15 -35.11
C LEU A 63 30.26 -4.55 -35.39
N ARG A 64 30.03 -5.38 -36.42
CA ARG A 64 28.70 -5.90 -36.76
C ARG A 64 28.09 -6.71 -35.62
N LEU A 65 28.89 -7.55 -34.95
CA LEU A 65 28.46 -8.33 -33.80
C LEU A 65 28.07 -7.44 -32.62
N ARG A 66 28.88 -6.41 -32.32
CA ARG A 66 28.60 -5.44 -31.24
C ARG A 66 27.31 -4.66 -31.51
N ASN A 67 27.11 -4.20 -32.74
CA ASN A 67 25.87 -3.52 -33.16
C ASN A 67 24.66 -4.45 -33.01
N ARG A 68 24.75 -5.70 -33.50
CA ARG A 68 23.67 -6.69 -33.35
C ARG A 68 23.36 -7.00 -31.88
N ARG A 69 24.38 -7.10 -31.01
CA ARG A 69 24.18 -7.31 -29.56
C ARG A 69 23.51 -6.11 -28.88
N ALA A 70 23.85 -4.88 -29.28
CA ALA A 70 23.24 -3.67 -28.75
C ALA A 70 21.75 -3.59 -29.14
N VAL A 71 21.43 -3.83 -30.41
CA VAL A 71 20.05 -3.86 -30.90
C VAL A 71 19.26 -5.00 -30.27
N ARG A 72 19.83 -6.21 -30.15
CA ARG A 72 19.18 -7.34 -29.48
C ARG A 72 18.81 -7.03 -28.02
N ARG A 73 19.64 -6.28 -27.29
CA ARG A 73 19.31 -5.87 -25.92
C ARG A 73 18.11 -4.93 -25.87
N GLN A 74 18.07 -3.93 -26.75
CA GLN A 74 16.94 -2.99 -26.80
C GLN A 74 15.64 -3.66 -27.27
N LEU A 75 15.71 -4.51 -28.30
CA LEU A 75 14.56 -5.28 -28.77
C LEU A 75 14.10 -6.29 -27.73
N GLY A 76 15.02 -6.92 -26.99
CA GLY A 76 14.67 -7.85 -25.91
C GLY A 76 13.89 -7.16 -24.80
N GLN A 77 14.32 -5.97 -24.36
CA GLN A 77 13.60 -5.19 -23.36
C GLN A 77 12.18 -4.83 -23.82
N LEU A 78 12.04 -4.36 -25.07
CA LEU A 78 10.72 -4.05 -25.64
C LEU A 78 9.84 -5.31 -25.75
N LEU A 79 10.42 -6.44 -26.14
CA LEU A 79 9.72 -7.71 -26.24
C LEU A 79 9.21 -8.17 -24.87
N ASP A 80 10.03 -8.09 -23.83
CA ASP A 80 9.65 -8.50 -22.47
C ASP A 80 8.51 -7.63 -21.90
N GLU A 81 8.48 -6.34 -22.27
CA GLU A 81 7.42 -5.40 -21.87
C GLU A 81 6.10 -5.63 -22.64
N LEU A 82 6.16 -6.06 -23.90
CA LEU A 82 4.98 -6.25 -24.76
C LEU A 82 4.43 -7.68 -24.76
N VAL A 83 5.26 -8.69 -24.51
CA VAL A 83 4.81 -10.09 -24.58
C VAL A 83 3.89 -10.38 -23.40
N VAL A 84 2.71 -10.92 -23.71
CA VAL A 84 1.76 -11.44 -22.72
C VAL A 84 1.88 -12.97 -22.68
N PRO A 85 2.44 -13.57 -21.61
CA PRO A 85 2.56 -15.01 -21.48
C PRO A 85 1.19 -15.71 -21.47
N ALA A 86 1.11 -16.88 -22.11
CA ALA A 86 -0.10 -17.70 -22.08
C ALA A 86 -0.48 -18.13 -20.65
N THR A 87 0.53 -18.31 -19.79
CA THR A 87 0.36 -18.62 -18.35
C THR A 87 -0.34 -17.48 -17.60
N MET A 88 -0.03 -16.22 -17.94
CA MET A 88 -0.72 -15.05 -17.38
C MET A 88 -2.20 -15.06 -17.77
N ILE A 89 -2.49 -15.35 -19.04
CA ILE A 89 -3.85 -15.42 -19.56
C ILE A 89 -4.66 -16.51 -18.85
N SER A 90 -4.13 -17.74 -18.78
CA SER A 90 -4.82 -18.86 -18.13
C SER A 90 -5.05 -18.59 -16.64
N THR A 91 -4.04 -18.08 -15.93
CA THR A 91 -4.13 -17.80 -14.49
C THR A 91 -5.17 -16.73 -14.20
N ILE A 92 -5.18 -15.63 -14.96
CA ILE A 92 -6.16 -14.55 -14.74
C ILE A 92 -7.58 -15.02 -15.05
N LEU A 93 -7.76 -15.87 -16.06
CA LEU A 93 -9.07 -16.42 -16.43
C LEU A 93 -9.57 -17.43 -15.39
N GLU A 94 -8.74 -18.41 -15.03
CA GLU A 94 -9.16 -19.63 -14.33
C GLU A 94 -8.87 -19.62 -12.83
N ALA A 95 -7.74 -19.04 -12.39
CA ALA A 95 -7.32 -19.14 -11.00
C ALA A 95 -8.24 -18.34 -10.05
N PRO A 96 -8.51 -18.82 -8.84
CA PRO A 96 -9.26 -18.05 -7.84
C PRO A 96 -8.46 -16.82 -7.39
N VAL A 97 -9.17 -15.74 -7.06
CA VAL A 97 -8.59 -14.46 -6.61
C VAL A 97 -7.86 -14.58 -5.26
N THR A 98 -8.10 -15.68 -4.52
CA THR A 98 -7.46 -15.96 -3.23
C THR A 98 -6.05 -16.53 -3.34
N GLU A 99 -5.67 -17.07 -4.50
CA GLU A 99 -4.37 -17.71 -4.70
C GLU A 99 -3.25 -16.67 -4.88
N PRO A 100 -2.04 -16.91 -4.34
CA PRO A 100 -0.91 -15.99 -4.48
C PRO A 100 -0.49 -15.83 -5.95
N GLU A 101 -0.60 -16.88 -6.75
CA GLU A 101 -0.29 -16.88 -8.18
C GLU A 101 -1.11 -15.84 -8.95
N PHE A 102 -2.39 -15.66 -8.58
CA PHE A 102 -3.24 -14.64 -9.20
C PHE A 102 -2.72 -13.22 -8.89
N LEU A 103 -2.25 -12.98 -7.66
CA LEU A 103 -1.75 -11.68 -7.25
C LEU A 103 -0.42 -11.35 -7.94
N GLU A 104 0.49 -12.31 -8.07
CA GLU A 104 1.75 -12.16 -8.81
C GLU A 104 1.49 -11.83 -10.29
N GLN A 105 0.61 -12.59 -10.94
CA GLN A 105 0.24 -12.34 -12.33
C GLN A 105 -0.51 -11.02 -12.52
N LEU A 106 -1.27 -10.56 -11.52
CA LEU A 106 -1.92 -9.25 -11.53
C LEU A 106 -0.91 -8.10 -11.45
N HIS A 107 0.17 -8.24 -10.65
CA HIS A 107 1.25 -7.26 -10.63
C HIS A 107 1.95 -7.16 -11.99
N GLU A 108 2.27 -8.29 -12.60
CA GLU A 108 2.89 -8.34 -13.92
C GLU A 108 1.97 -7.74 -15.00
N LEU A 109 0.67 -8.07 -14.96
CA LEU A 109 -0.33 -7.47 -15.84
C LEU A 109 -0.39 -5.93 -15.68
N ASN A 110 -0.39 -5.43 -14.44
CA ASN A 110 -0.42 -3.99 -14.18
C ASN A 110 0.83 -3.28 -14.72
N GLY A 111 2.00 -3.92 -14.58
CA GLY A 111 3.25 -3.45 -15.19
C GLY A 111 3.12 -3.32 -16.71
N LYS A 112 2.67 -4.38 -17.38
CA LYS A 112 2.51 -4.41 -18.84
C LYS A 112 1.48 -3.41 -19.36
N ILE A 113 0.36 -3.24 -18.64
CA ILE A 113 -0.63 -2.21 -18.98
C ILE A 113 0.00 -0.81 -18.92
N ASN A 114 0.83 -0.52 -17.91
CA ASN A 114 1.50 0.77 -17.79
C ASN A 114 2.58 0.95 -18.87
N SER A 115 3.39 -0.07 -19.14
CA SER A 115 4.40 -0.04 -20.21
C SER A 115 3.76 0.20 -21.58
N VAL A 116 2.64 -0.47 -21.89
CA VAL A 116 1.90 -0.24 -23.14
C VAL A 116 1.29 1.16 -23.19
N LYS A 117 0.77 1.69 -22.07
CA LYS A 117 0.30 3.09 -21.99
C LYS A 117 1.43 4.09 -22.24
N GLU A 118 2.64 3.85 -21.71
CA GLU A 118 3.81 4.70 -21.94
C GLU A 118 4.31 4.61 -23.40
N GLN A 119 4.26 3.42 -23.99
CA GLN A 119 4.70 3.16 -25.36
C GLN A 119 3.66 3.50 -26.43
N ALA A 120 2.40 3.69 -26.05
CA ALA A 120 1.33 4.13 -26.96
C ALA A 120 1.68 5.44 -27.69
N PHE A 121 2.55 6.27 -27.11
CA PHE A 121 3.05 7.49 -27.74
C PHE A 121 3.95 7.24 -28.97
N ARG A 122 4.47 6.02 -29.14
CA ARG A 122 5.37 5.65 -30.24
C ARG A 122 4.64 5.04 -31.45
N GLU A 123 3.31 4.93 -31.41
CA GLU A 123 2.44 4.50 -32.53
C GLU A 123 2.88 3.22 -33.27
N THR A 124 3.48 2.26 -32.56
CA THR A 124 3.87 0.99 -33.18
C THR A 124 2.69 0.03 -33.31
N VAL A 125 2.53 -0.61 -34.47
CA VAL A 125 1.44 -1.58 -34.77
C VAL A 125 1.36 -2.72 -33.73
N ALA A 126 2.51 -3.22 -33.27
CA ALA A 126 2.58 -4.28 -32.25
C ALA A 126 1.98 -3.88 -30.89
N CYS A 127 2.01 -2.58 -30.54
CA CYS A 127 1.35 -2.09 -29.32
C CYS A 127 -0.16 -2.17 -29.46
N ALA A 128 -0.72 -1.85 -30.63
CA ALA A 128 -2.17 -1.90 -30.86
C ALA A 128 -2.72 -3.34 -30.77
N ASP A 129 -1.97 -4.32 -31.29
CA ASP A 129 -2.36 -5.74 -31.25
C ASP A 129 -2.40 -6.27 -29.80
N VAL A 130 -1.37 -5.95 -29.01
CA VAL A 130 -1.28 -6.38 -27.61
C VAL A 130 -2.27 -5.63 -26.72
N GLN A 131 -2.50 -4.34 -27.00
CA GLN A 131 -3.40 -3.49 -26.21
C GLN A 131 -4.79 -4.10 -26.09
N HIS A 132 -5.37 -4.61 -27.18
CA HIS A 132 -6.69 -5.23 -27.14
C HIS A 132 -6.75 -6.49 -26.26
N ILE A 133 -5.68 -7.30 -26.23
CA ILE A 133 -5.60 -8.47 -25.35
C ILE A 133 -5.50 -8.04 -23.88
N LEU A 134 -4.64 -7.05 -23.60
CA LEU A 134 -4.49 -6.49 -22.25
C LEU A 134 -5.78 -5.84 -21.76
N GLU A 135 -6.53 -5.15 -22.63
CA GLU A 135 -7.82 -4.55 -22.30
C GLU A 135 -8.83 -5.62 -21.86
N LYS A 136 -8.89 -6.75 -22.58
CA LYS A 136 -9.75 -7.89 -22.23
C LYS A 136 -9.34 -8.56 -20.93
N LEU A 137 -8.05 -8.77 -20.71
CA LEU A 137 -7.52 -9.31 -19.44
C LEU A 137 -7.81 -8.37 -18.28
N LYS A 138 -7.63 -7.05 -18.48
CA LYS A 138 -7.99 -6.01 -17.52
C LYS A 138 -9.47 -6.12 -17.13
N ILE A 139 -10.38 -6.15 -18.11
CA ILE A 139 -11.83 -6.25 -17.83
C ILE A 139 -12.15 -7.52 -17.02
N LYS A 140 -11.53 -8.65 -17.36
CA LYS A 140 -11.74 -9.91 -16.63
C LYS A 140 -11.20 -9.83 -15.20
N ALA A 141 -9.98 -9.32 -15.02
CA ALA A 141 -9.35 -9.16 -13.72
C ALA A 141 -10.16 -8.21 -12.82
N VAL A 142 -10.56 -7.05 -13.36
CA VAL A 142 -11.42 -6.06 -12.69
C VAL A 142 -12.73 -6.72 -12.22
N THR A 143 -13.40 -7.47 -13.10
CA THR A 143 -14.67 -8.14 -12.76
C THR A 143 -14.49 -9.13 -11.61
N LYS A 144 -13.46 -9.98 -11.66
CA LYS A 144 -13.18 -10.99 -10.61
C LYS A 144 -12.82 -10.34 -9.27
N ILE A 145 -11.97 -9.32 -9.30
CA ILE A 145 -11.56 -8.58 -8.11
C ILE A 145 -12.77 -7.87 -7.48
N ARG A 146 -13.57 -7.19 -8.29
CA ARG A 146 -14.79 -6.50 -7.85
C ARG A 146 -15.75 -7.47 -7.16
N GLU A 147 -16.04 -8.60 -7.80
CA GLU A 147 -16.92 -9.62 -7.22
C GLU A 147 -16.39 -10.14 -5.89
N PHE A 148 -15.10 -10.48 -5.82
CA PHE A 148 -14.46 -10.95 -4.59
C PHE A 148 -14.53 -9.93 -3.44
N VAL A 149 -14.15 -8.68 -3.70
CA VAL A 149 -14.15 -7.63 -2.67
C VAL A 149 -15.57 -7.31 -2.21
N LEU A 150 -16.54 -7.22 -3.13
CA LEU A 150 -17.95 -7.04 -2.77
C LEU A 150 -18.47 -8.18 -1.92
N GLN A 151 -18.19 -9.43 -2.27
CA GLN A 151 -18.58 -10.59 -1.46
C GLN A 151 -18.00 -10.51 -0.04
N LYS A 152 -16.74 -10.08 0.11
CA LYS A 152 -16.13 -9.84 1.43
C LYS A 152 -16.82 -8.72 2.19
N ILE A 153 -17.13 -7.59 1.56
CA ILE A 153 -17.89 -6.49 2.19
C ILE A 153 -19.27 -6.97 2.64
N TYR A 154 -19.99 -7.71 1.80
CA TYR A 154 -21.30 -8.25 2.15
C TYR A 154 -21.25 -9.26 3.30
N SER A 155 -20.15 -9.98 3.46
CA SER A 155 -19.97 -10.89 4.59
C SER A 155 -20.03 -10.19 5.95
N PHE A 156 -19.76 -8.88 6.01
CA PHE A 156 -19.82 -8.10 7.26
C PHE A 156 -21.25 -7.92 7.77
N ARG A 157 -22.25 -8.09 6.89
CA ARG A 157 -23.67 -8.00 7.25
C ARG A 157 -24.16 -9.20 8.08
N LYS A 158 -23.35 -10.27 8.19
CA LYS A 158 -23.71 -11.45 8.98
C LYS A 158 -23.79 -11.09 10.47
N PRO A 159 -24.91 -11.36 11.15
CA PRO A 159 -25.08 -11.04 12.56
C PRO A 159 -24.02 -11.75 13.42
N MET A 160 -23.62 -11.12 14.53
CA MET A 160 -22.59 -11.60 15.47
C MET A 160 -21.17 -11.74 14.89
N THR A 161 -20.92 -11.28 13.67
CA THR A 161 -19.55 -11.26 13.12
C THR A 161 -18.75 -10.16 13.80
N ASN A 162 -17.59 -10.51 14.36
CA ASN A 162 -16.60 -9.50 14.73
C ASN A 162 -16.01 -8.93 13.43
N TYR A 163 -16.55 -7.79 12.96
CA TYR A 163 -16.15 -7.16 11.70
C TYR A 163 -14.67 -6.79 11.62
N GLN A 164 -13.96 -6.75 12.74
CA GLN A 164 -12.50 -6.53 12.79
C GLN A 164 -11.72 -7.68 12.14
N ILE A 165 -12.16 -8.93 12.30
CA ILE A 165 -11.46 -10.09 11.72
C ILE A 165 -11.52 -10.04 10.18
N PRO A 166 -12.71 -9.86 9.57
CA PRO A 166 -12.80 -9.68 8.13
C PRO A 166 -12.15 -8.41 7.58
N GLN A 167 -12.12 -7.29 8.33
CA GLN A 167 -11.35 -6.08 7.95
C GLN A 167 -9.86 -6.37 7.84
N ASN A 168 -9.27 -7.04 8.84
CA ASN A 168 -7.86 -7.42 8.80
C ASN A 168 -7.54 -8.40 7.65
N ALA A 169 -8.50 -9.26 7.29
CA ALA A 169 -8.36 -10.12 6.12
C ALA A 169 -8.39 -9.32 4.80
N LEU A 170 -9.18 -8.25 4.70
CA LEU A 170 -9.20 -7.37 3.53
C LEU A 170 -7.89 -6.62 3.32
N LEU A 171 -7.17 -6.27 4.39
CA LEU A 171 -5.88 -5.57 4.28
C LEU A 171 -4.84 -6.36 3.47
N LYS A 172 -4.89 -7.70 3.51
CA LYS A 172 -4.02 -8.56 2.68
C LYS A 172 -4.23 -8.35 1.18
N TYR A 173 -5.41 -7.88 0.80
CA TYR A 173 -5.82 -7.65 -0.58
C TYR A 173 -5.79 -6.16 -0.96
N ARG A 174 -5.03 -5.32 -0.24
CA ARG A 174 -4.87 -3.89 -0.53
C ARG A 174 -4.50 -3.61 -1.99
N PHE A 175 -3.64 -4.44 -2.59
CA PHE A 175 -3.23 -4.27 -3.98
C PHE A 175 -4.40 -4.33 -4.97
N PHE A 176 -5.48 -5.06 -4.66
CA PHE A 176 -6.66 -5.10 -5.51
C PHE A 176 -7.32 -3.74 -5.64
N TYR A 177 -7.44 -3.00 -4.53
CA TYR A 177 -7.99 -1.65 -4.58
C TYR A 177 -7.06 -0.71 -5.36
N GLN A 178 -5.74 -0.82 -5.15
CA GLN A 178 -4.75 -0.05 -5.91
C GLN A 178 -4.81 -0.32 -7.42
N PHE A 179 -4.95 -1.59 -7.81
CA PHE A 179 -5.09 -2.00 -9.20
C PHE A 179 -6.35 -1.41 -9.84
N LEU A 180 -7.48 -1.43 -9.13
CA LEU A 180 -8.73 -0.83 -9.59
C LEU A 180 -8.61 0.69 -9.73
N LEU A 181 -7.96 1.38 -8.79
CA LEU A 181 -7.80 2.83 -8.85
C LEU A 181 -6.99 3.30 -10.08
N GLY A 182 -5.97 2.53 -10.47
CA GLY A 182 -5.11 2.83 -11.63
C GLY A 182 -5.73 2.48 -12.98
N ASN A 183 -6.68 1.53 -13.02
CA ASN A 183 -7.21 0.98 -14.26
C ASN A 183 -8.70 1.28 -14.49
N GLU A 184 -9.54 1.15 -13.47
CA GLU A 184 -11.00 1.28 -13.56
C GLU A 184 -11.57 2.03 -12.35
N ARG A 185 -11.54 3.37 -12.40
CA ARG A 185 -11.94 4.23 -11.27
C ARG A 185 -13.40 4.05 -10.84
N ALA A 186 -14.31 3.77 -11.77
CA ALA A 186 -15.72 3.54 -11.48
C ALA A 186 -15.92 2.33 -10.55
N ALA A 187 -15.23 1.22 -10.81
CA ALA A 187 -15.29 0.04 -9.96
C ALA A 187 -14.70 0.31 -8.56
N ALA A 188 -13.59 1.06 -8.48
CA ALA A 188 -12.99 1.45 -7.20
C ALA A 188 -13.93 2.35 -6.37
N GLN A 189 -14.64 3.28 -7.01
CA GLN A 189 -15.63 4.14 -6.36
C GLN A 189 -16.82 3.33 -5.84
N GLU A 190 -17.35 2.41 -6.63
CA GLU A 190 -18.44 1.51 -6.21
C GLU A 190 -18.05 0.71 -4.96
N LEU A 191 -16.86 0.10 -4.95
CA LEU A 191 -16.38 -0.65 -3.77
C LEU A 191 -16.31 0.22 -2.52
N ARG A 192 -15.83 1.46 -2.67
CA ARG A 192 -15.74 2.43 -1.58
C ARG A 192 -17.13 2.78 -1.05
N GLU A 193 -18.07 3.10 -1.93
CA GLU A 193 -19.45 3.45 -1.55
C GLU A 193 -20.16 2.28 -0.86
N GLN A 194 -20.04 1.06 -1.39
CA GLN A 194 -20.63 -0.14 -0.78
C GLN A 194 -20.03 -0.46 0.59
N TYR A 195 -18.73 -0.25 0.76
CA TYR A 195 -18.07 -0.37 2.07
C TYR A 195 -18.63 0.65 3.06
N VAL A 196 -18.67 1.93 2.68
CA VAL A 196 -19.18 3.03 3.51
C VAL A 196 -20.61 2.77 3.96
N ASP A 197 -21.49 2.43 3.01
CA ASP A 197 -22.89 2.16 3.30
C ASP A 197 -23.08 0.97 4.25
N THR A 198 -22.28 -0.09 4.07
CA THR A 198 -22.38 -1.29 4.89
C THR A 198 -21.86 -1.02 6.30
N MET A 199 -20.68 -0.41 6.44
CA MET A 199 -20.10 -0.12 7.75
C MET A 199 -20.87 0.95 8.52
N SER A 200 -21.35 2.01 7.84
CA SER A 200 -22.17 3.04 8.48
C SER A 200 -23.42 2.45 9.13
N LYS A 201 -24.10 1.50 8.46
CA LYS A 201 -25.26 0.79 9.01
C LYS A 201 -24.90 -0.13 10.18
N ILE A 202 -23.78 -0.85 10.07
CA ILE A 202 -23.30 -1.77 11.13
C ILE A 202 -22.97 -0.98 12.40
N TYR A 203 -22.17 0.08 12.30
CA TYR A 203 -21.81 0.91 13.45
C TYR A 203 -23.04 1.56 14.08
N LEU A 204 -23.92 2.16 13.27
CA LEU A 204 -25.13 2.79 13.80
C LEU A 204 -26.02 1.78 14.54
N SER A 205 -26.24 0.60 13.96
CA SER A 205 -27.06 -0.46 14.58
C SER A 205 -26.43 -0.96 15.88
N TYR A 206 -25.12 -1.22 15.88
CA TYR A 206 -24.36 -1.65 17.04
C TYR A 206 -24.46 -0.64 18.18
N PHE A 207 -24.11 0.62 17.93
CA PHE A 207 -24.10 1.65 18.97
C PHE A 207 -25.51 2.02 19.44
N LYS A 208 -26.51 2.00 18.56
CA LYS A 208 -27.92 2.19 18.96
C LYS A 208 -28.38 1.08 19.92
N SER A 209 -28.09 -0.19 19.59
CA SER A 209 -28.43 -1.32 20.46
C SER A 209 -27.64 -1.28 21.78
N TYR A 210 -26.35 -0.95 21.71
CA TYR A 210 -25.47 -0.84 22.87
C TYR A 210 -25.94 0.24 23.85
N THR A 211 -26.20 1.45 23.34
CA THR A 211 -26.70 2.59 24.13
C THR A 211 -28.04 2.24 24.80
N SER A 212 -28.98 1.67 24.04
CA SER A 212 -30.29 1.27 24.58
C SER A 212 -30.19 0.21 25.70
N ARG A 213 -29.26 -0.75 25.59
CA ARG A 213 -29.06 -1.75 26.65
C ARG A 213 -28.33 -1.18 27.86
N LEU A 214 -27.39 -0.26 27.67
CA LEU A 214 -26.70 0.40 28.77
C LEU A 214 -27.64 1.27 29.60
N MET A 215 -28.58 1.97 28.97
CA MET A 215 -29.54 2.79 29.72
C MET A 215 -30.50 1.97 30.58
N LYS A 216 -30.69 0.68 30.30
CA LYS A 216 -31.50 -0.22 31.16
C LYS A 216 -30.80 -0.62 32.46
N ILE A 217 -29.47 -0.51 32.52
CA ILE A 217 -28.67 -0.84 33.71
C ILE A 217 -28.22 0.42 34.46
N GLN A 218 -28.77 1.59 34.10
CA GLN A 218 -28.59 2.81 34.87
C GLN A 218 -29.30 2.68 36.23
N TYR A 219 -28.78 3.36 37.26
CA TYR A 219 -29.51 3.55 38.52
C TYR A 219 -30.86 4.24 38.26
N GLU A 220 -31.89 3.80 38.98
CA GLU A 220 -33.26 4.33 38.86
C GLU A 220 -33.43 5.66 39.59
N GLU A 221 -32.64 5.91 40.64
CA GLU A 221 -32.59 7.20 41.34
C GLU A 221 -31.71 8.19 40.56
N VAL A 222 -32.35 9.15 39.89
CA VAL A 222 -31.70 10.27 39.19
C VAL A 222 -32.06 11.56 39.91
N ALA A 223 -31.13 12.51 40.00
CA ALA A 223 -31.39 13.82 40.60
C ALA A 223 -32.58 14.51 39.93
N GLU A 224 -33.59 14.89 40.69
CA GLU A 224 -34.76 15.63 40.21
C GLU A 224 -34.61 17.13 40.48
N LYS A 225 -35.43 17.96 39.82
CA LYS A 225 -35.41 19.43 39.94
C LYS A 225 -35.57 19.93 41.39
N ASP A 226 -36.21 19.13 42.22
CA ASP A 226 -36.50 19.44 43.63
C ASP A 226 -35.40 18.95 44.59
N ASP A 227 -34.36 18.27 44.09
CA ASP A 227 -33.22 17.82 44.91
C ASP A 227 -32.24 18.99 45.15
N LEU A 228 -32.25 19.53 46.38
CA LEU A 228 -31.33 20.59 46.79
C LEU A 228 -29.93 20.06 47.14
N MET A 229 -28.89 20.72 46.61
CA MET A 229 -27.54 20.61 47.14
C MET A 229 -27.43 21.39 48.46
N GLY A 230 -27.08 20.71 49.55
CA GLY A 230 -26.78 21.36 50.83
C GLY A 230 -27.99 21.67 51.69
N VAL A 231 -28.86 20.69 51.93
CA VAL A 231 -29.70 20.73 53.14
C VAL A 231 -28.77 20.43 54.31
N GLU A 232 -28.36 21.46 55.05
CA GLU A 232 -27.84 21.25 56.40
C GLU A 232 -28.91 20.49 57.18
N ASP A 233 -28.50 19.42 57.85
CA ASP A 233 -29.35 18.49 58.59
C ASP A 233 -29.87 19.17 59.87
N THR A 234 -30.69 20.22 59.71
CA THR A 234 -31.40 20.91 60.78
C THR A 234 -32.90 20.73 60.61
N ALA A 235 -33.34 19.50 60.32
CA ALA A 235 -34.74 19.13 60.40
C ALA A 235 -34.96 18.35 61.70
N LYS A 236 -35.64 19.00 62.66
CA LYS A 236 -36.12 18.39 63.89
C LYS A 236 -36.83 17.07 63.56
N LYS A 237 -36.46 16.02 64.31
CA LYS A 237 -37.11 14.70 64.30
C LYS A 237 -38.61 14.84 64.55
N ASP A 238 -39.42 14.74 63.50
CA ASP A 238 -40.82 14.33 63.61
C ASP A 238 -40.90 12.81 63.43
N ILE A 239 -41.45 12.18 64.47
CA ILE A 239 -41.67 10.75 64.62
C ILE A 239 -43.02 10.46 63.96
N LEU A 240 -43.06 9.78 62.80
CA LEU A 240 -44.15 8.82 62.45
C LEU A 240 -44.06 8.09 61.09
N LEU A 241 -43.03 8.26 60.27
CA LEU A 241 -42.80 7.41 59.08
C LEU A 241 -41.30 7.10 59.00
N PRO A 242 -40.86 5.85 58.75
CA PRO A 242 -39.46 5.62 58.42
C PRO A 242 -39.22 6.28 57.07
N PRO A 243 -38.42 7.35 56.98
CA PRO A 243 -38.08 7.87 55.69
C PRO A 243 -37.15 6.82 55.07
N SER A 244 -37.42 6.40 53.84
CA SER A 244 -36.43 5.69 53.03
C SER A 244 -35.29 6.66 52.71
N LEU A 245 -34.45 6.95 53.70
CA LEU A 245 -33.19 7.68 53.62
C LEU A 245 -32.05 6.69 53.38
N LYS A 246 -32.18 5.81 52.38
CA LYS A 246 -31.03 5.08 51.87
C LYS A 246 -30.62 5.80 50.59
N ASN A 247 -29.50 6.53 50.66
CA ASN A 247 -28.74 7.14 49.56
C ASN A 247 -29.20 8.48 48.91
N ARG A 248 -30.11 9.26 49.49
CA ARG A 248 -30.41 10.60 48.92
C ARG A 248 -29.25 11.61 49.05
N ASN A 249 -28.38 11.45 50.06
CA ASN A 249 -27.19 12.29 50.24
C ASN A 249 -26.03 11.92 49.28
N THR A 250 -26.10 10.81 48.53
CA THR A 250 -24.98 10.36 47.68
C THR A 250 -25.02 10.90 46.25
N VAL A 251 -26.17 11.45 45.83
CA VAL A 251 -26.39 11.98 44.47
C VAL A 251 -25.42 13.15 44.19
N PHE A 252 -25.15 14.00 45.19
CA PHE A 252 -24.25 15.15 45.07
C PHE A 252 -22.89 14.98 45.74
N THR A 253 -22.52 13.76 46.16
CA THR A 253 -21.18 13.49 46.68
C THR A 253 -20.29 12.85 45.63
N LEU A 254 -19.09 13.38 45.42
CA LEU A 254 -18.13 12.84 44.46
C LEU A 254 -17.71 11.39 44.78
N GLY A 255 -17.60 11.03 46.06
CA GLY A 255 -17.34 9.66 46.52
C GLY A 255 -16.34 8.87 45.66
N ASN A 256 -16.72 7.65 45.28
CA ASN A 256 -15.96 6.82 44.32
C ASN A 256 -16.28 7.14 42.84
N ARG A 257 -17.19 8.08 42.55
CA ARG A 257 -17.58 8.44 41.16
C ARG A 257 -16.42 9.06 40.39
N GLY A 258 -15.51 9.74 41.10
CA GLY A 258 -14.27 10.28 40.54
C GLY A 258 -13.28 9.22 40.04
N ALA A 259 -13.46 7.94 40.38
CA ALA A 259 -12.59 6.87 39.89
C ALA A 259 -12.70 6.67 38.37
N VAL A 260 -13.85 7.02 37.77
CA VAL A 260 -14.15 6.85 36.33
C VAL A 260 -13.19 7.63 35.44
N ILE A 261 -12.68 8.76 35.91
CA ILE A 261 -11.66 9.54 35.20
C ILE A 261 -10.23 9.05 35.47
N GLY A 262 -10.02 8.23 36.50
CA GLY A 262 -8.72 7.65 36.85
C GLY A 262 -8.13 6.82 35.71
N ALA A 263 -6.80 6.79 35.59
CA ALA A 263 -6.12 6.15 34.46
C ALA A 263 -6.49 4.66 34.28
N ALA A 264 -6.70 3.95 35.39
CA ALA A 264 -7.08 2.52 35.38
C ALA A 264 -8.51 2.30 34.85
N GLU A 265 -9.46 3.17 35.19
CA GLU A 265 -10.85 3.02 34.77
C GLU A 265 -11.14 3.69 33.43
N LEU A 266 -10.43 4.77 33.06
CA LEU A 266 -10.66 5.53 31.83
C LEU A 266 -10.30 4.76 30.54
N GLU A 267 -9.36 3.82 30.57
CA GLU A 267 -9.08 2.90 29.44
C GLU A 267 -9.45 1.45 29.79
N GLY A 268 -10.18 1.25 30.89
CA GLY A 268 -10.66 -0.06 31.33
C GLY A 268 -11.63 -0.73 30.34
N PRO A 269 -11.98 -2.01 30.56
CA PRO A 269 -12.90 -2.73 29.69
C PRO A 269 -14.28 -2.04 29.60
N ILE A 270 -14.94 -2.20 28.44
CA ILE A 270 -16.31 -1.70 28.26
C ILE A 270 -17.29 -2.56 29.07
N ILE A 271 -18.34 -1.92 29.58
CA ILE A 271 -19.43 -2.59 30.27
C ILE A 271 -20.16 -3.49 29.28
N VAL A 272 -20.30 -4.77 29.64
CA VAL A 272 -21.06 -5.77 28.87
C VAL A 272 -22.48 -5.81 29.44
N PRO A 273 -23.51 -5.26 28.74
CA PRO A 273 -24.83 -5.07 29.32
C PRO A 273 -25.49 -6.39 29.77
N HIS A 274 -25.26 -7.48 29.03
CA HIS A 274 -25.82 -8.79 29.38
C HIS A 274 -25.22 -9.40 30.65
N ALA A 275 -23.93 -9.14 30.92
CA ALA A 275 -23.28 -9.60 32.14
C ALA A 275 -23.77 -8.80 33.34
N ALA A 276 -23.80 -7.46 33.20
CA ALA A 276 -24.28 -6.54 34.22
C ALA A 276 -25.74 -6.81 34.61
N GLN A 277 -26.61 -7.06 33.63
CA GLN A 277 -28.02 -7.36 33.88
C GLN A 277 -28.22 -8.70 34.60
N LYS A 278 -27.36 -9.70 34.34
CA LYS A 278 -27.42 -10.99 35.04
C LYS A 278 -26.94 -10.90 36.49
N SER A 279 -25.98 -10.03 36.77
CA SER A 279 -25.45 -9.79 38.11
C SER A 279 -26.23 -8.73 38.90
N ASP A 280 -27.31 -8.18 38.32
CA ASP A 280 -28.10 -7.07 38.85
C ASP A 280 -27.25 -5.85 39.27
N VAL A 281 -26.17 -5.60 38.53
CA VAL A 281 -25.26 -4.46 38.79
C VAL A 281 -25.76 -3.26 38.02
N ARG A 282 -26.08 -2.19 38.75
CA ARG A 282 -26.45 -0.88 38.20
C ARG A 282 -25.25 0.08 38.23
N TYR A 283 -25.22 1.04 37.32
CA TYR A 283 -24.12 1.99 37.18
C TYR A 283 -24.63 3.44 37.16
N PRO A 284 -23.80 4.40 37.63
CA PRO A 284 -24.11 5.81 37.45
C PRO A 284 -23.88 6.20 35.99
N PHE A 285 -24.50 7.31 35.57
CA PHE A 285 -24.50 7.71 34.16
C PHE A 285 -23.09 7.91 33.60
N GLU A 286 -22.19 8.54 34.35
CA GLU A 286 -20.82 8.80 33.90
C GLU A 286 -20.04 7.52 33.56
N SER A 287 -20.32 6.40 34.25
CA SER A 287 -19.69 5.11 33.96
C SER A 287 -20.23 4.50 32.66
N LEU A 288 -21.54 4.64 32.41
CA LEU A 288 -22.16 4.26 31.15
C LEU A 288 -21.63 5.12 30.01
N PHE A 289 -21.58 6.43 30.21
CA PHE A 289 -21.06 7.42 29.27
C PHE A 289 -19.61 7.13 28.89
N ARG A 290 -18.75 6.87 29.89
CA ARG A 290 -17.35 6.44 29.71
C ARG A 290 -17.28 5.19 28.84
N SER A 291 -18.06 4.17 29.16
CA SER A 291 -18.06 2.91 28.42
C SER A 291 -18.48 3.10 26.96
N GLN A 292 -19.51 3.90 26.69
CA GLN A 292 -19.95 4.19 25.33
C GLN A 292 -18.92 4.97 24.53
N HIS A 293 -18.35 6.02 25.12
CA HIS A 293 -17.37 6.86 24.44
C HIS A 293 -16.03 6.16 24.27
N TYR A 294 -15.63 5.28 25.18
CA TYR A 294 -14.45 4.44 25.01
C TYR A 294 -14.64 3.42 23.87
N ALA A 295 -15.83 2.79 23.79
CA ALA A 295 -16.16 1.93 22.66
C ALA A 295 -16.15 2.70 21.33
N LEU A 296 -16.70 3.92 21.31
CA LEU A 296 -16.68 4.80 20.14
C LEU A 296 -15.24 5.18 19.74
N LEU A 297 -14.41 5.53 20.71
CA LEU A 297 -13.00 5.86 20.54
C LEU A 297 -12.23 4.70 19.91
N ASP A 298 -12.31 3.51 20.50
CA ASP A 298 -11.55 2.33 20.06
C ASP A 298 -11.95 1.87 18.65
N ASN A 299 -13.26 1.81 18.39
CA ASN A 299 -13.76 1.45 17.06
C ASN A 299 -13.46 2.55 16.02
N GLY A 300 -13.61 3.83 16.39
CA GLY A 300 -13.25 4.95 15.53
C GLY A 300 -11.77 4.95 15.16
N CYS A 301 -10.88 4.63 16.10
CA CYS A 301 -9.45 4.51 15.83
C CYS A 301 -9.16 3.43 14.79
N ARG A 302 -9.67 2.22 15.02
CA ARG A 302 -9.44 1.07 14.13
C ARG A 302 -10.01 1.31 12.74
N GLU A 303 -11.21 1.90 12.67
CA GLU A 303 -11.84 2.25 11.40
C GLU A 303 -11.00 3.27 10.64
N TYR A 304 -10.54 4.34 11.29
CA TYR A 304 -9.73 5.36 10.63
C TYR A 304 -8.43 4.77 10.05
N LEU A 305 -7.72 3.95 10.82
CA LEU A 305 -6.51 3.28 10.35
C LEU A 305 -6.79 2.34 9.16
N PHE A 306 -7.85 1.53 9.25
CA PHE A 306 -8.26 0.67 8.15
C PHE A 306 -8.58 1.47 6.89
N LEU A 307 -9.30 2.60 7.03
CA LEU A 307 -9.66 3.46 5.90
C LEU A 307 -8.42 4.04 5.23
N CYS A 308 -7.46 4.55 6.01
CA CYS A 308 -6.19 5.06 5.50
C CYS A 308 -5.39 3.98 4.76
N ASP A 309 -5.29 2.79 5.34
CA ASP A 309 -4.48 1.71 4.78
C ASP A 309 -5.10 1.07 3.54
N PHE A 310 -6.39 0.70 3.61
CA PHE A 310 -7.06 -0.02 2.52
C PHE A 310 -7.40 0.89 1.34
N PHE A 311 -7.94 2.09 1.60
CA PHE A 311 -8.31 3.05 0.55
C PHE A 311 -7.17 3.98 0.14
N MET A 312 -6.00 3.88 0.79
CA MET A 312 -4.80 4.67 0.47
C MET A 312 -5.05 6.19 0.52
N VAL A 313 -5.87 6.63 1.49
CA VAL A 313 -6.23 8.03 1.71
C VAL A 313 -5.49 8.59 2.92
N ALA A 314 -5.18 9.89 2.88
CA ALA A 314 -4.54 10.58 4.00
C ALA A 314 -5.11 12.01 4.15
N GLY A 315 -4.96 12.58 5.35
CA GLY A 315 -5.33 13.96 5.63
C GLY A 315 -6.84 14.21 5.46
N PRO A 316 -7.26 15.30 4.75
CA PRO A 316 -8.67 15.66 4.61
C PRO A 316 -9.53 14.58 3.95
N SER A 317 -9.03 13.88 2.93
CA SER A 317 -9.80 12.82 2.27
C SER A 317 -10.05 11.61 3.16
N ALA A 318 -9.12 11.30 4.07
CA ALA A 318 -9.33 10.27 5.09
C ALA A 318 -10.38 10.71 6.11
N GLN A 319 -10.37 11.99 6.49
CA GLN A 319 -11.39 12.58 7.36
C GLN A 319 -12.79 12.51 6.74
N ASP A 320 -12.93 12.86 5.47
CA ASP A 320 -14.21 12.83 4.76
C ASP A 320 -14.75 11.41 4.67
N LEU A 321 -13.88 10.44 4.36
CA LEU A 321 -14.26 9.03 4.30
C LEU A 321 -14.66 8.49 5.68
N PHE A 322 -13.93 8.86 6.73
CA PHE A 322 -14.30 8.53 8.11
C PHE A 322 -15.64 9.14 8.50
N ASN A 323 -15.88 10.41 8.17
CA ASN A 323 -17.15 11.08 8.43
C ASN A 323 -18.31 10.42 7.66
N ALA A 324 -18.06 9.93 6.45
CA ALA A 324 -19.06 9.19 5.69
C ALA A 324 -19.45 7.85 6.37
N VAL A 325 -18.49 7.16 6.99
CA VAL A 325 -18.74 5.91 7.74
C VAL A 325 -19.38 6.20 9.09
N MET A 326 -18.71 6.99 9.93
CA MET A 326 -19.04 7.18 11.35
C MET A 326 -19.99 8.34 11.61
N GLY A 327 -20.23 9.24 10.65
CA GLY A 327 -20.98 10.48 10.86
C GLY A 327 -22.39 10.28 11.41
N LYS A 328 -23.13 9.28 10.93
CA LYS A 328 -24.47 8.94 11.45
C LYS A 328 -24.41 8.47 12.91
N THR A 329 -23.38 7.69 13.24
CA THR A 329 -23.12 7.23 14.62
C THR A 329 -22.77 8.40 15.52
N LEU A 330 -21.85 9.28 15.09
CA LEU A 330 -21.46 10.48 15.83
C LEU A 330 -22.65 11.41 16.08
N ALA A 331 -23.49 11.63 15.07
CA ALA A 331 -24.71 12.41 15.21
C ALA A 331 -25.70 11.80 16.22
N MET A 332 -25.84 10.47 16.25
CA MET A 332 -26.66 9.78 17.24
C MET A 332 -26.12 10.01 18.67
N PHE A 333 -24.80 9.94 18.85
CA PHE A 333 -24.16 10.25 20.13
C PHE A 333 -24.39 11.69 20.56
N LEU A 334 -24.19 12.66 19.66
CA LEU A 334 -24.44 14.08 19.94
C LEU A 334 -25.88 14.32 20.39
N LYS A 335 -26.86 13.78 19.66
CA LYS A 335 -28.28 13.91 20.03
C LYS A 335 -28.60 13.26 21.38
N HIS A 336 -27.96 12.12 21.67
CA HIS A 336 -28.14 11.44 22.95
C HIS A 336 -27.58 12.25 24.12
N MET A 337 -26.41 12.87 23.93
CA MET A 337 -25.81 13.77 24.93
C MET A 337 -26.64 15.03 25.15
N GLU A 338 -27.10 15.67 24.08
CA GLU A 338 -27.96 16.87 24.15
C GLU A 338 -29.24 16.56 24.95
N GLY A 339 -29.90 15.44 24.65
CA GLY A 339 -31.09 15.02 25.40
C GLY A 339 -30.80 14.77 26.89
N TYR A 340 -29.66 14.16 27.23
CA TYR A 340 -29.30 13.96 28.63
C TYR A 340 -28.99 15.28 29.35
N VAL A 341 -28.22 16.18 28.71
CA VAL A 341 -27.81 17.45 29.34
C VAL A 341 -29.00 18.38 29.60
N CYS A 342 -29.99 18.41 28.70
CA CYS A 342 -31.19 19.25 28.89
C CYS A 342 -32.02 18.88 30.12
N ASP A 343 -32.07 17.60 30.47
CA ASP A 343 -32.92 17.06 31.54
C ASP A 343 -32.13 16.56 32.77
N CYS A 344 -30.81 16.86 32.85
CA CYS A 344 -29.95 16.40 33.94
C CYS A 344 -29.74 17.48 35.01
N TYR A 345 -30.08 17.14 36.26
CA TYR A 345 -29.85 17.99 37.43
C TYR A 345 -28.62 17.56 38.26
N ASP A 346 -27.89 16.51 37.84
CA ASP A 346 -26.64 16.08 38.46
C ASP A 346 -25.42 16.78 37.81
N GLY A 347 -25.03 17.91 38.40
CA GLY A 347 -23.88 18.68 37.94
C GLY A 347 -22.54 17.93 38.03
N ILE A 348 -22.40 16.95 38.94
CA ILE A 348 -21.19 16.13 39.06
C ILE A 348 -21.10 15.14 37.91
N ALA A 349 -22.21 14.49 37.53
CA ALA A 349 -22.26 13.62 36.36
C ALA A 349 -21.88 14.37 35.09
N VAL A 350 -22.46 15.56 34.87
CA VAL A 350 -22.15 16.40 33.69
C VAL A 350 -20.67 16.81 33.69
N PHE A 351 -20.14 17.25 34.83
CA PHE A 351 -18.73 17.60 34.99
C PHE A 351 -17.79 16.42 34.67
N LEU A 352 -18.09 15.23 35.21
CA LEU A 352 -17.30 14.02 34.94
C LEU A 352 -17.38 13.62 33.45
N CYS A 353 -18.55 13.70 32.82
CA CYS A 353 -18.73 13.47 31.38
C CYS A 353 -17.88 14.42 30.52
N ILE A 354 -17.85 15.72 30.85
CA ILE A 354 -16.99 16.70 30.17
C ILE A 354 -15.51 16.30 30.30
N HIS A 355 -15.07 15.94 31.52
CA HIS A 355 -13.70 15.50 31.75
C HIS A 355 -13.34 14.21 31.01
N ILE A 356 -14.27 13.26 30.90
CA ILE A 356 -14.10 12.04 30.10
C ILE A 356 -13.84 12.41 28.63
N VAL A 357 -14.67 13.28 28.04
CA VAL A 357 -14.49 13.72 26.64
C VAL A 357 -13.14 14.41 26.45
N LEU A 358 -12.76 15.31 27.35
CA LEU A 358 -11.46 16.01 27.29
C LEU A 358 -10.28 15.03 27.34
N ARG A 359 -10.32 14.01 28.20
CA ARG A 359 -9.25 13.01 28.28
C ARG A 359 -9.23 12.09 27.06
N PHE A 360 -10.38 11.68 26.51
CA PHE A 360 -10.44 10.92 25.26
C PHE A 360 -9.92 11.71 24.07
N LYS A 361 -10.18 13.01 24.01
CA LYS A 361 -9.57 13.91 23.02
C LYS A 361 -8.05 13.91 23.10
N ALA A 362 -7.49 14.01 24.33
CA ALA A 362 -6.05 13.93 24.52
C ALA A 362 -5.47 12.56 24.12
N ILE A 363 -6.19 11.47 24.36
CA ILE A 363 -5.79 10.12 23.92
C ILE A 363 -5.79 10.04 22.38
N MET A 364 -6.77 10.60 21.69
CA MET A 364 -6.78 10.62 20.21
C MET A 364 -5.66 11.44 19.61
N ALA A 365 -5.36 12.60 20.19
CA ALA A 365 -4.24 13.43 19.79
C ALA A 365 -2.91 12.65 19.93
N LYS A 366 -2.72 11.92 21.05
CA LYS A 366 -1.55 11.05 21.25
C LYS A 366 -1.47 9.91 20.23
N ARG A 367 -2.62 9.38 19.79
CA ARG A 367 -2.70 8.30 18.80
C ARG A 367 -2.61 8.79 17.35
N ASN A 368 -2.43 10.10 17.11
CA ASN A 368 -2.36 10.73 15.78
C ASN A 368 -3.60 10.48 14.90
N ILE A 369 -4.79 10.43 15.50
CA ILE A 369 -6.04 10.20 14.76
C ILE A 369 -6.88 11.48 14.82
N PRO A 370 -6.84 12.35 13.77
CA PRO A 370 -7.59 13.61 13.74
C PRO A 370 -9.11 13.42 13.58
N ALA A 371 -9.55 12.17 13.41
CA ALA A 371 -10.88 11.77 12.93
C ALA A 371 -12.08 12.26 13.76
N VAL A 372 -11.93 12.38 15.08
CA VAL A 372 -13.07 12.62 16.00
C VAL A 372 -13.03 14.01 16.65
N ASP A 373 -11.96 14.78 16.40
CA ASP A 373 -11.73 16.06 17.08
C ASP A 373 -12.87 17.07 16.85
N ASN A 374 -13.45 17.11 15.66
CA ASN A 374 -14.53 18.04 15.33
C ASN A 374 -15.86 17.70 16.02
N ALA A 375 -16.19 16.41 16.17
CA ALA A 375 -17.44 15.98 16.82
C ALA A 375 -17.40 16.14 18.34
N TRP A 376 -16.23 16.02 18.96
CA TRP A 376 -16.07 16.25 20.40
C TRP A 376 -15.78 17.73 20.74
N ALA A 377 -15.26 18.51 19.79
CA ALA A 377 -15.13 19.95 19.93
C ALA A 377 -16.49 20.67 20.01
N SER A 378 -17.52 20.18 19.31
CA SER A 378 -18.88 20.71 19.47
C SER A 378 -19.50 20.33 20.81
N SER A 379 -19.26 19.13 21.31
CA SER A 379 -19.78 18.66 22.62
C SER A 379 -19.14 19.36 23.84
N THR A 380 -17.99 20.00 23.67
CA THR A 380 -17.27 20.72 24.75
C THR A 380 -17.50 22.22 24.73
N ARG A 381 -18.08 22.76 23.64
CA ARG A 381 -18.65 24.10 23.63
C ARG A 381 -20.05 23.97 24.21
N GLY A 382 -20.23 24.42 25.47
CA GLY A 382 -21.57 24.53 26.05
C GLY A 382 -22.50 25.35 25.14
N PRO A 383 -23.82 25.27 25.34
CA PRO A 383 -24.77 26.08 24.56
C PRO A 383 -24.35 27.54 24.69
N THR A 384 -23.83 28.11 23.60
CA THR A 384 -23.60 29.54 23.51
C THR A 384 -24.98 30.20 23.51
N THR A 385 -25.29 30.87 24.62
CA THR A 385 -26.40 31.82 24.76
C THR A 385 -26.47 32.79 23.60
#